data_AF-A0A3Q2DIW4-F1
#
_entry.id   AF-A0A3Q2DIW4-F1
#
_cell.length_a   1.000
_cell.length_b   1.000
_cell.length_c   1.000
_cell.angle_alpha   90.00
_cell.angle_beta   90.00
_cell.angle_gamma   90.00
#
_symmetry.space_group_name_H-M   'P 1'
#
loop_
_entity.id
_entity.type
_entity.pdbx_description
1 polymer ?
#
loop_
_entity_poly.entity_id
_entity_poly.type
_entity_poly.pdbx_seq_one_letter_code
_entity_poly.pdbx_strand_id
1 'polypeptide(L)'
;LVTRLILCFALSHRIKEWVEQMQKELVTLADTATAGKSLTEIFLRNRNLYTVEQNDAEELVARAARNIEQLLQKRSAALEVGLTATAEVFQKEHVWKDEFENCDQNYYIHLDFSFSPKLDANETEGRKYRIRPDFKEDPSFKRLTDHNHTAVHIPTDIYDGSTIVLNELNWTEALEDVFKKNREDDPTLLWQVFGSATGLARYYPASPWMDARKTPSKIDLYDVRRRPWYIQGAASPKDMLILVDASGSVSGLTLKLIRTSVSEMLETLSDDDYVNVVYVSII
;
A
#
# COMPACT_ATOMS: atom_id res chain seq x y z
N LEU A 1 0.08 37.19 -61.89
CA LEU A 1 0.54 35.97 -61.20
C LEU A 1 2.07 35.95 -61.02
N VAL A 2 2.85 36.19 -62.08
CA VAL A 2 4.33 36.13 -62.09
C VAL A 2 4.98 37.10 -61.09
N THR A 3 4.51 38.34 -60.98
CA THR A 3 5.04 39.34 -60.02
C THR A 3 4.78 38.99 -58.56
N ARG A 4 3.68 38.29 -58.24
CA ARG A 4 3.41 37.81 -56.87
C ARG A 4 4.29 36.61 -56.48
N LEU A 5 4.61 35.74 -57.44
CA LEU A 5 5.53 34.61 -57.22
C LEU A 5 6.96 35.08 -56.98
N ILE A 6 7.43 36.08 -57.74
CA ILE A 6 8.78 36.67 -57.57
C ILE A 6 8.89 37.39 -56.22
N LEU A 7 7.84 38.12 -55.79
CA LEU A 7 7.82 38.75 -54.48
C LEU A 7 7.84 37.73 -53.33
N CYS A 8 7.10 36.62 -53.46
CA CYS A 8 7.12 35.50 -52.49
C CYS A 8 8.49 34.81 -52.41
N PHE A 9 9.17 34.61 -53.54
CA PHE A 9 10.52 34.03 -53.57
C PHE A 9 11.56 34.96 -52.95
N ALA A 10 11.50 36.27 -53.25
CA ALA A 10 12.38 37.27 -52.64
C ALA A 10 12.13 37.43 -51.13
N LEU A 11 10.87 37.31 -50.68
CA LEU A 11 10.52 37.31 -49.25
C LEU A 11 11.07 36.06 -48.54
N SER A 12 10.95 34.89 -49.18
CA SER A 12 11.44 33.62 -48.64
C SER A 12 12.95 33.62 -48.43
N HIS A 13 13.71 34.16 -49.39
CA HIS A 13 15.17 34.32 -49.25
C HIS A 13 15.54 35.25 -48.10
N ARG A 14 14.83 36.38 -47.96
CA ARG A 14 15.09 37.37 -46.91
C ARG A 14 14.72 36.86 -45.51
N ILE A 15 13.67 36.05 -45.40
CA ILE A 15 13.30 35.38 -44.14
C ILE A 15 14.38 34.37 -43.75
N LYS A 16 14.88 33.59 -44.71
CA LYS A 16 15.96 32.63 -44.46
C LYS A 16 17.22 33.30 -43.95
N GLU A 17 17.69 34.37 -44.60
CA GLU A 17 18.85 35.14 -44.15
C GLU A 17 18.65 35.72 -42.74
N TRP A 18 17.45 36.23 -42.45
CA TRP A 18 17.13 36.80 -41.14
C TRP A 18 17.10 35.74 -40.04
N VAL A 19 16.55 34.56 -40.33
CA VAL A 19 16.56 33.41 -39.40
C VAL A 19 17.99 32.89 -39.18
N GLU A 20 18.81 32.77 -40.23
CA GLU A 20 20.21 32.36 -40.10
C GLU A 20 21.01 33.34 -39.25
N GLN A 21 20.77 34.65 -39.42
CA GLN A 21 21.42 35.67 -38.62
C GLN A 21 20.97 35.63 -37.15
N MET A 22 19.66 35.57 -36.88
CA MET A 22 19.15 35.44 -35.52
C MET A 22 19.61 34.15 -34.84
N GLN A 23 19.63 33.02 -35.56
CA GLN A 23 20.14 31.76 -35.05
C GLN A 23 21.60 31.91 -34.63
N LYS A 24 22.42 32.55 -35.47
CA LYS A 24 23.84 32.79 -35.16
C LYS A 24 24.00 33.65 -33.91
N GLU A 25 23.22 34.71 -33.77
CA GLU A 25 23.26 35.61 -32.60
C GLU A 25 22.78 34.93 -31.31
N LEU A 26 21.71 34.13 -31.38
CA LEU A 26 21.21 33.38 -30.23
C LEU A 26 22.20 32.29 -29.79
N VAL A 27 22.78 31.55 -30.73
CA VAL A 27 23.77 30.51 -30.42
C VAL A 27 25.06 31.13 -29.87
N THR A 28 25.53 32.25 -30.41
CA THR A 28 26.74 32.92 -29.87
C THR A 28 26.48 33.48 -28.48
N LEU A 29 25.30 34.08 -28.24
CA LEU A 29 24.92 34.53 -26.91
C LEU A 29 24.83 33.36 -25.92
N ALA A 30 24.17 32.28 -26.32
CA ALA A 30 24.04 31.07 -25.50
C ALA A 30 25.42 30.48 -25.18
N ASP A 31 26.28 30.28 -26.17
CA ASP A 31 27.64 29.75 -25.98
C ASP A 31 28.49 30.63 -25.06
N THR A 32 28.37 31.95 -25.19
CA THR A 32 29.12 32.92 -24.38
C THR A 32 28.59 32.98 -22.94
N ALA A 33 27.27 32.96 -22.76
CA ALA A 33 26.64 33.07 -21.45
C ALA A 33 26.66 31.76 -20.65
N THR A 34 26.48 30.61 -21.31
CA THR A 34 26.47 29.29 -20.64
C THR A 34 27.86 28.69 -20.45
N ALA A 35 28.91 29.28 -21.06
CA ALA A 35 30.30 28.87 -20.91
C ALA A 35 30.53 27.36 -21.14
N GLY A 36 29.72 26.70 -21.99
CA GLY A 36 29.79 25.24 -22.19
C GLY A 36 31.17 24.75 -22.68
N LYS A 37 31.87 25.58 -23.47
CA LYS A 37 33.26 25.32 -23.88
C LYS A 37 34.23 25.33 -22.69
N SER A 38 34.06 26.28 -21.78
CA SER A 38 34.85 26.36 -20.55
C SER A 38 34.61 25.15 -19.64
N LEU A 39 33.35 24.69 -19.52
CA LEU A 39 33.03 23.49 -18.75
C LEU A 39 33.74 22.25 -19.32
N THR A 40 33.71 22.08 -20.64
CA THR A 40 34.39 20.98 -21.34
C THR A 40 35.90 21.02 -21.10
N GLU A 41 36.51 22.20 -21.16
CA GLU A 41 37.93 22.40 -20.84
C GLU A 41 38.26 22.05 -19.38
N ILE A 42 37.38 22.41 -18.43
CA ILE A 42 37.55 22.07 -17.01
C ILE A 42 37.52 20.55 -16.81
N PHE A 43 36.58 19.83 -17.43
CA PHE A 43 36.55 18.37 -17.38
C PHE A 43 37.82 17.75 -17.98
N LEU A 44 38.27 18.23 -19.15
CA LEU A 44 39.49 17.75 -19.79
C LEU A 44 40.75 18.04 -18.94
N ARG A 45 40.82 19.23 -18.32
CA ARG A 45 41.94 19.63 -17.46
C ARG A 45 42.01 18.81 -16.17
N ASN A 46 40.86 18.46 -15.62
CA ASN A 46 40.73 17.73 -14.36
C ASN A 46 40.53 16.21 -14.55
N ARG A 47 40.98 15.65 -15.68
CA ARG A 47 40.84 14.22 -16.01
C ARG A 47 41.53 13.28 -15.01
N ASN A 48 42.43 13.80 -14.19
CA ASN A 48 43.06 13.08 -13.09
C ASN A 48 42.18 12.97 -11.83
N LEU A 49 41.09 13.73 -11.73
CA LEU A 49 40.17 13.72 -10.57
C LEU A 49 39.02 12.71 -10.71
N TYR A 50 38.80 12.15 -11.90
CA TYR A 50 37.73 11.20 -12.17
C TYR A 50 38.15 10.15 -13.19
N THR A 51 37.47 9.01 -13.16
CA THR A 51 37.61 7.95 -14.16
C THR A 51 36.33 7.87 -14.98
N VAL A 52 36.46 7.56 -16.27
CA VAL A 52 35.32 7.25 -17.13
C VAL A 52 35.25 5.75 -17.24
N GLU A 53 34.26 5.17 -16.58
CA GLU A 53 33.98 3.74 -16.61
C GLU A 53 32.86 3.46 -17.61
N GLN A 54 32.87 2.26 -18.18
CA GLN A 54 31.83 1.80 -19.08
C GLN A 54 30.74 1.10 -18.27
N ASN A 55 29.49 1.49 -18.51
CA ASN A 55 28.34 0.78 -17.93
C ASN A 55 28.02 -0.43 -18.79
N ASP A 56 28.35 -1.63 -18.29
CA ASP A 56 27.84 -2.87 -18.85
C ASP A 56 26.38 -3.07 -18.43
N ALA A 57 25.46 -2.90 -19.37
CA ALA A 57 24.03 -3.01 -19.12
C ALA A 57 23.63 -4.43 -18.67
N GLU A 58 24.29 -5.46 -19.18
CA GLU A 58 23.99 -6.85 -18.84
C GLU A 58 24.40 -7.15 -17.40
N GLU A 59 25.60 -6.71 -17.00
CA GLU A 59 26.06 -6.86 -15.62
C GLU A 59 25.20 -6.07 -14.63
N LEU A 60 24.82 -4.84 -14.97
CA LEU A 60 23.96 -4.00 -14.12
C LEU A 60 22.59 -4.63 -13.90
N VAL A 61 21.97 -5.15 -14.97
CA VAL A 61 20.68 -5.85 -14.88
C VAL A 61 20.83 -7.14 -14.08
N ALA A 62 21.87 -7.93 -14.30
CA ALA A 62 22.13 -9.15 -13.54
C ALA A 62 22.34 -8.85 -12.05
N ARG A 63 23.06 -7.77 -11.70
CA ARG A 63 23.28 -7.33 -10.33
C ARG A 63 21.96 -6.88 -9.68
N ALA A 64 21.16 -6.10 -10.38
CA ALA A 64 19.85 -5.67 -9.89
C ALA A 64 18.90 -6.86 -9.66
N ALA A 65 18.87 -7.80 -10.60
CA ALA A 65 18.06 -9.02 -10.50
C ALA A 65 18.43 -9.85 -9.25
N ARG A 66 19.73 -10.09 -9.02
CA ARG A 66 20.20 -10.82 -7.83
C ARG A 66 19.86 -10.09 -6.53
N ASN A 67 19.97 -8.76 -6.50
CA ASN A 67 19.61 -7.99 -5.30
C ASN A 67 18.11 -8.09 -4.98
N ILE A 68 17.26 -8.05 -6.01
CA ILE A 68 15.81 -8.21 -5.86
C ILE A 68 15.48 -9.64 -5.42
N GLU A 69 16.12 -10.63 -6.01
CA GLU A 69 15.96 -12.04 -5.63
C GLU A 69 16.30 -12.25 -4.15
N GLN A 70 17.45 -11.77 -3.69
CA GLN A 70 17.85 -11.87 -2.28
C GLN A 70 16.89 -11.12 -1.35
N LEU A 71 16.40 -9.94 -1.76
CA LEU A 71 15.42 -9.17 -1.00
C LEU A 71 14.11 -9.97 -0.83
N LEU A 72 13.62 -10.57 -1.92
CA LEU A 72 12.38 -11.35 -1.90
C LEU A 72 12.55 -12.66 -1.13
N GLN A 73 13.70 -13.33 -1.24
CA GLN A 73 14.02 -14.54 -0.48
C GLN A 73 14.03 -14.28 1.03
N LYS A 74 14.64 -13.18 1.49
CA LYS A 74 14.63 -12.80 2.91
C LYS A 74 13.21 -12.54 3.42
N ARG A 75 12.40 -11.84 2.63
CA ARG A 75 11.00 -11.57 2.98
C ARG A 75 10.16 -12.85 3.01
N SER A 76 10.38 -13.76 2.07
CA SER A 76 9.73 -15.06 2.04
C SER A 76 10.07 -15.88 3.29
N ALA A 77 11.36 -15.91 3.68
CA ALA A 77 11.79 -16.63 4.87
C ALA A 77 11.16 -16.06 6.16
N ALA A 78 11.08 -14.73 6.29
CA ALA A 78 10.42 -14.07 7.42
C ALA A 78 8.92 -14.43 7.51
N LEU A 79 8.24 -14.56 6.36
CA LEU A 79 6.84 -14.91 6.28
C LEU A 79 6.61 -16.40 6.58
N GLU A 80 7.31 -17.31 5.90
CA GLU A 80 7.09 -18.75 5.98
C GLU A 80 7.61 -19.35 7.29
N VAL A 81 8.90 -19.14 7.59
CA VAL A 81 9.57 -19.73 8.75
C VAL A 81 9.24 -18.96 10.02
N GLY A 82 9.17 -17.63 9.91
CA GLY A 82 8.84 -16.75 11.03
C GLY A 82 7.35 -16.81 11.38
N LEU A 83 6.48 -16.26 10.54
CA LEU A 83 5.08 -16.00 10.88
C LEU A 83 4.17 -17.22 10.70
N THR A 84 4.16 -17.85 9.53
CA THR A 84 3.13 -18.85 9.20
C THR A 84 3.26 -20.09 10.07
N ALA A 85 4.46 -20.67 10.16
CA ALA A 85 4.70 -21.85 10.98
C ALA A 85 4.40 -21.62 12.48
N THR A 86 4.76 -20.44 13.01
CA THR A 86 4.48 -20.12 14.42
C THR A 86 3.01 -19.85 14.66
N ALA A 87 2.33 -19.15 13.75
CA ALA A 87 0.88 -18.91 13.84
C ALA A 87 0.08 -20.22 13.88
N GLU A 88 0.43 -21.19 13.03
CA GLU A 88 -0.22 -22.51 13.03
C GLU A 88 -0.02 -23.26 14.35
N VAL A 89 1.20 -23.23 14.91
CA VAL A 89 1.51 -23.86 16.19
C VAL A 89 0.76 -23.19 17.34
N PHE A 90 0.82 -21.86 17.42
CA PHE A 90 0.15 -21.11 18.49
C PHE A 90 -1.37 -21.30 18.46
N GLN A 91 -1.97 -21.28 17.27
CA GLN A 91 -3.41 -21.50 17.15
C GLN A 91 -3.79 -22.94 17.47
N LYS A 92 -2.95 -23.92 17.12
CA LYS A 92 -3.18 -25.33 17.47
C LYS A 92 -3.09 -25.59 18.98
N GLU A 93 -2.19 -24.91 19.67
CA GLU A 93 -1.99 -25.02 21.11
C GLU A 93 -3.00 -24.21 21.93
N HIS A 94 -3.69 -23.26 21.28
CA HIS A 94 -4.67 -22.41 21.92
C HIS A 94 -5.90 -23.19 22.42
N VAL A 95 -6.27 -22.96 23.68
CA VAL A 95 -7.49 -23.50 24.28
C VAL A 95 -8.57 -22.44 24.26
N TRP A 96 -9.68 -22.75 23.60
CA TRP A 96 -10.85 -21.89 23.50
C TRP A 96 -11.45 -21.57 24.88
N LYS A 97 -11.77 -20.30 25.11
CA LYS A 97 -12.44 -19.81 26.33
C LYS A 97 -13.76 -19.13 25.98
N ASP A 98 -14.84 -19.55 26.63
CA ASP A 98 -16.17 -18.97 26.45
C ASP A 98 -16.45 -17.80 27.41
N GLU A 99 -15.85 -17.84 28.60
CA GLU A 99 -16.03 -16.82 29.64
C GLU A 99 -14.77 -15.96 29.77
N PHE A 100 -14.87 -14.71 29.33
CA PHE A 100 -13.90 -13.66 29.62
C PHE A 100 -14.35 -12.82 30.81
N GLU A 101 -14.83 -13.46 31.87
CA GLU A 101 -15.13 -12.77 33.14
C GLU A 101 -13.82 -12.52 33.89
N ASN A 102 -13.40 -11.25 33.99
CA ASN A 102 -12.25 -10.81 34.78
C ASN A 102 -10.90 -11.49 34.43
N CYS A 103 -10.59 -11.73 33.16
CA CYS A 103 -9.22 -12.09 32.79
C CYS A 103 -8.36 -10.81 32.77
N ASP A 104 -7.40 -10.71 33.68
CA ASP A 104 -6.31 -9.71 33.79
C ASP A 104 -5.34 -9.75 32.58
N GLN A 105 -5.90 -9.76 31.37
CA GLN A 105 -5.16 -9.84 30.12
C GLN A 105 -5.15 -8.45 29.49
N ASN A 106 -4.02 -7.75 29.70
CA ASN A 106 -3.71 -6.42 29.14
C ASN A 106 -3.55 -6.48 27.61
N TYR A 107 -4.60 -6.80 26.86
CA TYR A 107 -4.50 -6.99 25.41
C TYR A 107 -5.39 -6.06 24.61
N TYR A 108 -5.22 -4.75 24.73
CA TYR A 108 -5.92 -3.87 23.81
C TYR A 108 -5.02 -2.71 23.38
N ILE A 109 -4.54 -2.79 22.14
CA ILE A 109 -4.26 -1.60 21.34
C ILE A 109 -5.30 -1.60 20.22
N HIS A 110 -6.51 -1.20 20.58
CA HIS A 110 -7.44 -0.64 19.59
C HIS A 110 -6.95 0.80 19.36
N LEU A 111 -6.24 1.05 18.26
CA LEU A 111 -5.98 2.41 17.80
C LEU A 111 -7.22 2.95 17.07
N ASP A 112 -8.37 2.90 17.76
CA ASP A 112 -9.50 3.75 17.46
C ASP A 112 -9.12 5.16 17.85
N PHE A 113 -8.69 5.94 16.86
CA PHE A 113 -8.54 7.37 17.02
C PHE A 113 -9.91 8.05 16.82
N SER A 114 -10.87 7.73 17.69
CA SER A 114 -11.82 8.75 18.15
C SER A 114 -11.10 9.60 19.21
N PHE A 115 -10.06 10.35 18.79
CA PHE A 115 -9.63 11.52 19.56
C PHE A 115 -10.75 12.55 19.45
N SER A 116 -11.69 12.46 20.37
CA SER A 116 -12.16 13.67 21.01
C SER A 116 -11.18 13.91 22.17
N PRO A 117 -10.34 14.96 22.17
CA PRO A 117 -9.55 15.35 23.34
C PRO A 117 -10.43 15.84 24.53
N LYS A 118 -11.73 15.54 24.49
CA LYS A 118 -12.78 15.88 25.45
C LYS A 118 -13.66 14.66 25.79
N LEU A 119 -13.08 13.46 25.82
CA LEU A 119 -13.73 12.38 26.55
C LEU A 119 -13.32 12.53 28.01
N ASP A 120 -14.22 13.14 28.77
CA ASP A 120 -14.08 13.34 30.20
C ASP A 120 -13.76 12.01 30.88
N ALA A 121 -12.88 12.07 31.89
CA ALA A 121 -12.38 10.94 32.67
C ALA A 121 -13.47 10.10 33.39
N ASN A 122 -14.75 10.42 33.19
CA ASN A 122 -15.89 9.76 33.79
C ASN A 122 -16.54 8.68 32.88
N GLU A 123 -16.24 8.62 31.57
CA GLU A 123 -16.75 7.56 30.67
C GLU A 123 -15.76 6.38 30.49
N THR A 124 -14.75 6.29 31.36
CA THR A 124 -13.68 5.28 31.25
C THR A 124 -13.95 4.00 32.03
N GLU A 125 -15.09 3.91 32.73
CA GLU A 125 -15.40 2.79 33.62
C GLU A 125 -15.56 1.43 32.92
N GLY A 126 -15.73 1.38 31.59
CA GLY A 126 -15.81 0.14 30.81
C GLY A 126 -14.62 -0.18 29.89
N ARG A 127 -13.61 0.70 29.79
CA ARG A 127 -12.52 0.60 28.77
C ARG A 127 -11.13 0.54 29.43
N LYS A 128 -10.94 -0.38 30.37
CA LYS A 128 -9.77 -0.45 31.26
C LYS A 128 -8.45 -0.91 30.64
N TYR A 129 -8.42 -1.39 29.39
CA TYR A 129 -7.29 -2.20 28.92
C TYR A 129 -6.51 -1.62 27.73
N ARG A 130 -6.63 -0.33 27.43
CA ARG A 130 -5.91 0.31 26.29
C ARG A 130 -4.49 0.76 26.66
N ILE A 131 -3.46 0.16 26.05
CA ILE A 131 -2.06 0.63 26.19
C ILE A 131 -1.91 1.96 25.45
N ARG A 132 -1.16 2.90 26.04
CA ARG A 132 -0.77 4.16 25.40
C ARG A 132 0.69 4.05 24.94
N PRO A 133 0.95 3.76 23.66
CA PRO A 133 2.30 3.61 23.16
C PRO A 133 3.01 4.97 23.07
N ASP A 134 4.34 4.97 23.24
CA ASP A 134 5.17 6.15 22.98
C ASP A 134 5.54 6.20 21.50
N PHE A 135 4.67 6.81 20.70
CA PHE A 135 4.88 6.88 19.26
C PHE A 135 6.02 7.82 18.88
N LYS A 136 6.95 7.30 18.07
CA LYS A 136 8.07 8.06 17.52
C LYS A 136 7.93 8.19 16.01
N GLU A 137 8.40 9.30 15.47
CA GLU A 137 8.40 9.50 14.03
C GLU A 137 9.46 8.62 13.38
N ASP A 138 9.03 7.76 12.45
CA ASP A 138 9.91 6.85 11.74
C ASP A 138 10.10 7.29 10.28
N PRO A 139 11.34 7.58 9.83
CA PRO A 139 11.65 7.95 8.46
C PRO A 139 11.29 6.87 7.42
N SER A 140 11.40 5.58 7.76
CA SER A 140 11.10 4.46 6.87
C SER A 140 9.60 4.37 6.57
N PHE A 141 8.74 4.67 7.56
CA PHE A 141 7.29 4.60 7.43
C PHE A 141 6.60 5.95 7.16
N LYS A 142 7.35 7.05 7.30
CA LYS A 142 6.88 8.44 7.18
C LYS A 142 5.65 8.71 8.06
N ARG A 143 5.60 8.09 9.24
CA ARG A 143 4.52 8.21 10.21
C ARG A 143 4.98 7.89 11.62
N LEU A 144 4.10 8.14 12.57
CA LEU A 144 4.27 7.77 13.97
C LEU A 144 4.15 6.25 14.14
N THR A 145 5.17 5.63 14.71
CA THR A 145 5.22 4.18 14.96
C THR A 145 5.75 3.88 16.36
N ASP A 146 5.35 2.75 16.91
CA ASP A 146 5.91 2.14 18.11
C ASP A 146 6.38 0.72 17.79
N HIS A 147 7.64 0.45 18.08
CA HIS A 147 8.30 -0.82 17.83
C HIS A 147 8.19 -1.78 19.02
N ASN A 148 7.66 -1.31 20.16
CA ASN A 148 7.51 -2.16 21.33
C ASN A 148 6.26 -3.03 21.28
N HIS A 149 5.23 -2.63 20.52
CA HIS A 149 3.94 -3.31 20.48
C HIS A 149 3.44 -3.52 19.06
N THR A 150 2.44 -4.39 18.96
CA THR A 150 1.61 -4.57 17.76
C THR A 150 0.33 -3.73 17.84
N ALA A 151 -0.19 -3.31 16.69
CA ALA A 151 -1.50 -2.68 16.61
C ALA A 151 -2.52 -3.65 16.02
N VAL A 152 -3.77 -3.53 16.46
CA VAL A 152 -4.87 -4.35 15.97
C VAL A 152 -5.92 -3.45 15.34
N HIS A 153 -6.39 -3.85 14.17
CA HIS A 153 -7.50 -3.28 13.45
C HIS A 153 -8.67 -4.27 13.47
N ILE A 154 -9.84 -3.78 13.85
CA ILE A 154 -11.11 -4.51 13.81
C ILE A 154 -12.07 -3.68 12.94
N PRO A 155 -12.67 -4.28 11.90
CA PRO A 155 -13.69 -3.62 11.08
C PRO A 155 -14.85 -3.09 11.92
N THR A 156 -15.43 -1.96 11.50
CA THR A 156 -16.46 -1.24 12.26
C THR A 156 -17.79 -1.99 12.38
N ASP A 157 -18.02 -3.00 11.54
CA ASP A 157 -19.18 -3.88 11.54
C ASP A 157 -19.03 -5.10 12.47
N ILE A 158 -17.85 -5.31 13.05
CA ILE A 158 -17.54 -6.43 13.96
C ILE A 158 -17.49 -5.92 15.40
N TYR A 159 -18.19 -6.62 16.30
CA TYR A 159 -18.13 -6.32 17.73
C TYR A 159 -16.84 -6.87 18.37
N ASP A 160 -16.04 -5.98 18.96
CA ASP A 160 -14.74 -6.27 19.57
C ASP A 160 -14.85 -7.15 20.83
N GLY A 161 -15.95 -7.04 21.58
CA GLY A 161 -16.22 -7.87 22.77
C GLY A 161 -16.78 -9.26 22.48
N SER A 162 -16.86 -9.69 21.21
CA SER A 162 -17.32 -11.03 20.85
C SER A 162 -16.31 -12.10 21.26
N THR A 163 -16.77 -13.23 21.81
CA THR A 163 -15.89 -14.34 22.25
C THR A 163 -14.96 -14.83 21.13
N ILE A 164 -15.42 -14.80 19.87
CA ILE A 164 -14.58 -15.17 18.72
C ILE A 164 -13.42 -14.20 18.50
N VAL A 165 -13.66 -12.90 18.66
CA VAL A 165 -12.64 -11.87 18.49
C VAL A 165 -11.67 -11.89 19.68
N LEU A 166 -12.19 -12.10 20.89
CA LEU A 166 -11.38 -12.17 22.11
C LEU A 166 -10.42 -13.37 22.11
N ASN A 167 -10.89 -14.55 21.66
CA ASN A 167 -9.99 -15.71 21.51
C ASN A 167 -8.94 -15.44 20.44
N GLU A 168 -9.31 -14.85 19.29
CA GLU A 168 -8.35 -14.46 18.25
C GLU A 168 -7.29 -13.48 18.77
N LEU A 169 -7.70 -12.46 19.52
CA LEU A 169 -6.77 -11.51 20.15
C LEU A 169 -5.79 -12.19 21.10
N ASN A 170 -6.27 -13.18 21.87
CA ASN A 170 -5.49 -13.87 22.89
C ASN A 170 -4.37 -14.72 22.27
N TRP A 171 -4.66 -15.55 21.26
CA TRP A 171 -3.61 -16.38 20.66
C TRP A 171 -2.69 -15.58 19.71
N THR A 172 -3.22 -14.57 19.01
CA THR A 172 -2.42 -13.74 18.09
C THR A 172 -1.41 -12.84 18.79
N GLU A 173 -1.51 -12.69 20.12
CA GLU A 173 -0.54 -11.93 20.89
C GLU A 173 0.86 -12.53 20.81
N ALA A 174 0.97 -13.86 20.78
CA ALA A 174 2.24 -14.57 20.67
C ALA A 174 3.01 -14.24 19.36
N LEU A 175 2.33 -13.69 18.35
CA LEU A 175 2.96 -13.24 17.11
C LEU A 175 3.82 -11.98 17.29
N GLU A 176 3.63 -11.23 18.37
CA GLU A 176 4.40 -10.01 18.64
C GLU A 176 5.91 -10.26 18.70
N ASP A 177 6.33 -11.32 19.40
CA ASP A 177 7.74 -11.68 19.54
C ASP A 177 8.35 -12.09 18.19
N VAL A 178 7.55 -12.75 17.35
CA VAL A 178 7.94 -13.14 16.00
C VAL A 178 8.12 -11.91 15.11
N PHE A 179 7.19 -10.95 15.16
CA PHE A 179 7.31 -9.70 14.40
C PHE A 179 8.55 -8.90 14.79
N LYS A 180 8.85 -8.82 16.09
CA LYS A 180 10.05 -8.16 16.62
C LYS A 180 11.31 -8.85 16.11
N LYS A 181 11.40 -10.18 16.23
CA LYS A 181 12.53 -10.96 15.75
C LYS A 181 12.81 -10.76 14.26
N ASN A 182 11.77 -10.79 13.42
CA ASN A 182 11.91 -10.54 11.99
C ASN A 182 12.47 -9.16 11.66
N ARG A 183 12.13 -8.14 12.46
CA ARG A 183 12.63 -6.77 12.29
C ARG A 183 14.07 -6.64 12.79
N GLU A 184 14.44 -7.38 13.84
CA GLU A 184 15.83 -7.48 14.31
C GLU A 184 16.72 -8.14 13.25
N ASP A 185 16.22 -9.19 12.60
CA ASP A 185 16.91 -9.89 11.51
C ASP A 185 17.00 -9.03 10.22
N ASP A 186 15.96 -8.26 9.90
CA ASP A 186 15.94 -7.33 8.76
C ASP A 186 15.37 -5.93 9.12
N PRO A 187 16.26 -4.96 9.42
CA PRO A 187 15.88 -3.57 9.67
C PRO A 187 15.35 -2.80 8.44
N THR A 188 15.22 -3.43 7.27
CA THR A 188 14.58 -2.83 6.09
C THR A 188 13.13 -3.27 5.90
N LEU A 189 12.67 -4.22 6.72
CA LEU A 189 11.32 -4.77 6.66
C LEU A 189 10.29 -3.70 7.03
N LEU A 190 9.28 -3.55 6.17
CA LEU A 190 8.16 -2.63 6.36
C LEU A 190 7.05 -3.28 7.23
N TRP A 191 5.78 -3.07 6.89
CA TRP A 191 4.65 -3.60 7.62
C TRP A 191 4.65 -5.13 7.58
N GLN A 192 4.55 -5.72 8.76
CA GLN A 192 4.19 -7.12 8.92
C GLN A 192 2.72 -7.16 9.33
N VAL A 193 1.90 -7.97 8.67
CA VAL A 193 0.47 -8.04 8.95
C VAL A 193 0.00 -9.49 8.96
N PHE A 194 -0.79 -9.82 9.98
CA PHE A 194 -1.58 -11.02 10.05
C PHE A 194 -3.06 -10.64 9.88
N GLY A 195 -3.72 -11.20 8.86
CA GLY A 195 -5.16 -11.09 8.67
C GLY A 195 -5.84 -12.36 9.13
N SER A 196 -6.73 -12.25 10.14
CA SER A 196 -7.55 -13.35 10.60
C SER A 196 -8.76 -13.56 9.69
N ALA A 197 -9.21 -14.80 9.58
CA ALA A 197 -10.46 -15.16 8.93
C ALA A 197 -11.69 -14.52 9.60
N THR A 198 -11.56 -14.10 10.87
CA THR A 198 -12.61 -13.39 11.60
C THR A 198 -12.79 -11.94 11.15
N GLY A 199 -11.82 -11.36 10.41
CA GLY A 199 -11.82 -9.96 9.98
C GLY A 199 -10.84 -9.07 10.75
N LEU A 200 -10.28 -9.57 11.86
CA LEU A 200 -9.25 -8.88 12.63
C LEU A 200 -7.92 -8.85 11.88
N ALA A 201 -7.22 -7.71 11.91
CA ALA A 201 -5.86 -7.60 11.39
C ALA A 201 -4.90 -7.11 12.47
N ARG A 202 -3.81 -7.83 12.71
CA ARG A 202 -2.72 -7.41 13.59
C ARG A 202 -1.52 -7.02 12.76
N TYR A 203 -0.92 -5.86 13.04
CA TYR A 203 0.23 -5.37 12.29
C TYR A 203 1.33 -4.78 13.17
N TYR A 204 2.56 -4.84 12.66
CA TYR A 204 3.78 -4.36 13.31
C TYR A 204 4.62 -3.51 12.34
N PRO A 205 5.26 -2.41 12.79
CA PRO A 205 5.18 -1.81 14.14
C PRO A 205 3.79 -1.20 14.42
N ALA A 206 3.43 -0.99 15.69
CA ALA A 206 2.17 -0.35 16.03
C ALA A 206 2.12 1.08 15.50
N SER A 207 0.99 1.49 14.92
CA SER A 207 0.82 2.84 14.38
C SER A 207 -0.67 3.20 14.37
N PRO A 208 -1.04 4.47 14.63
CA PRO A 208 -2.44 4.90 14.55
C PRO A 208 -3.01 4.63 13.17
N TRP A 209 -4.18 3.97 13.14
CA TRP A 209 -4.83 3.54 11.91
C TRP A 209 -5.21 4.73 11.01
N MET A 210 -5.78 5.78 11.61
CA MET A 210 -6.16 7.00 10.92
C MET A 210 -5.38 8.19 11.49
N ASP A 211 -4.87 9.05 10.60
CA ASP A 211 -4.29 10.33 11.00
C ASP A 211 -5.44 11.31 11.31
N ALA A 212 -5.67 11.55 12.60
CA ALA A 212 -6.71 12.45 13.10
C ALA A 212 -6.67 13.84 12.48
N ARG A 213 -5.49 14.29 12.02
CA ARG A 213 -5.29 15.59 11.38
C ARG A 213 -5.87 15.64 9.96
N LYS A 214 -6.01 14.48 9.30
CA LYS A 214 -6.38 14.37 7.87
C LYS A 214 -7.79 13.85 7.65
N THR A 215 -8.31 13.01 8.53
CA THR A 215 -9.61 12.33 8.33
C THR A 215 -10.48 12.32 9.60
N PRO A 216 -10.97 13.49 10.08
CA PRO A 216 -11.76 13.57 11.30
C PRO A 216 -13.20 13.01 11.18
N SER A 217 -13.72 12.81 9.97
CA SER A 217 -15.13 12.42 9.74
C SER A 217 -15.34 11.27 8.75
N LYS A 218 -14.27 10.61 8.31
CA LYS A 218 -14.37 9.47 7.40
C LYS A 218 -14.53 8.19 8.22
N ILE A 219 -15.70 7.56 8.12
CA ILE A 219 -15.93 6.23 8.68
C ILE A 219 -15.00 5.24 7.97
N ASP A 220 -14.34 4.41 8.76
CA ASP A 220 -13.49 3.36 8.24
C ASP A 220 -14.32 2.16 7.79
N LEU A 221 -14.19 1.81 6.50
CA LEU A 221 -14.82 0.66 5.84
C LEU A 221 -13.77 -0.42 5.54
N TYR A 222 -12.63 -0.39 6.22
CA TYR A 222 -11.59 -1.36 6.00
C TYR A 222 -11.98 -2.72 6.57
N ASP A 223 -12.11 -3.72 5.68
CA ASP A 223 -12.08 -5.14 6.05
C ASP A 223 -10.82 -5.80 5.46
N VAL A 224 -10.11 -6.59 6.26
CA VAL A 224 -8.88 -7.31 5.85
C VAL A 224 -9.19 -8.40 4.80
N ARG A 225 -10.35 -9.04 4.90
CA ARG A 225 -10.74 -10.18 4.06
C ARG A 225 -11.08 -9.77 2.63
N ARG A 226 -11.39 -8.49 2.44
CA ARG A 226 -11.68 -7.88 1.14
C ARG A 226 -10.42 -7.33 0.46
N ARG A 227 -9.24 -7.49 1.04
CA ARG A 227 -8.01 -6.92 0.48
C ARG A 227 -7.43 -7.84 -0.60
N PRO A 228 -6.95 -7.28 -1.73
CA PRO A 228 -6.37 -8.08 -2.81
C PRO A 228 -5.25 -9.03 -2.33
N TRP A 229 -4.36 -8.54 -1.45
CA TRP A 229 -3.27 -9.35 -0.89
C TRP A 229 -3.76 -10.54 -0.06
N TYR A 230 -4.92 -10.40 0.61
CA TYR A 230 -5.53 -11.48 1.39
C TYR A 230 -6.20 -12.48 0.46
N ILE A 231 -6.97 -11.99 -0.51
CA ILE A 231 -7.72 -12.82 -1.47
C ILE A 231 -6.77 -13.69 -2.31
N GLN A 232 -5.66 -13.12 -2.79
CA GLN A 232 -4.66 -13.84 -3.59
C GLN A 232 -3.98 -14.99 -2.82
N GLY A 233 -3.84 -14.87 -1.50
CA GLY A 233 -3.31 -15.93 -0.66
C GLY A 233 -4.38 -16.96 -0.23
N ALA A 234 -5.63 -16.52 -0.11
CA ALA A 234 -6.74 -17.35 0.37
C ALA A 234 -7.36 -18.22 -0.72
N ALA A 235 -7.31 -17.79 -1.98
CA ALA A 235 -7.93 -18.49 -3.11
C ALA A 235 -7.01 -18.52 -4.34
N SER A 236 -7.10 -19.62 -5.09
CA SER A 236 -6.47 -19.72 -6.41
C SER A 236 -7.26 -18.93 -7.46
N PRO A 237 -6.62 -18.54 -8.58
CA PRO A 237 -7.30 -17.94 -9.72
C PRO A 237 -8.51 -18.77 -10.16
N LYS A 238 -9.62 -18.10 -10.48
CA LYS A 238 -10.92 -18.73 -10.75
C LYS A 238 -11.64 -18.13 -11.95
N ASP A 239 -12.35 -18.98 -12.69
CA ASP A 239 -13.23 -18.58 -13.78
C ASP A 239 -14.68 -18.52 -13.28
N MET A 240 -15.27 -17.32 -13.26
CA MET A 240 -16.60 -17.07 -12.71
C MET A 240 -17.60 -16.67 -13.80
N LEU A 241 -18.79 -17.28 -13.80
CA LEU A 241 -19.94 -16.83 -14.60
C LEU A 241 -21.04 -16.34 -13.65
N ILE A 242 -21.33 -15.03 -13.71
CA ILE A 242 -22.40 -14.42 -12.92
C ILE A 242 -23.67 -14.39 -13.78
N LEU A 243 -24.72 -15.08 -13.33
CA LEU A 243 -26.02 -15.08 -13.99
C LEU A 243 -27.00 -14.17 -13.23
N VAL A 244 -27.44 -13.09 -13.87
CA VAL A 244 -28.30 -12.07 -13.27
C VAL A 244 -29.73 -12.23 -13.76
N ASP A 245 -30.68 -12.46 -12.86
CA ASP A 245 -32.11 -12.41 -13.22
C ASP A 245 -32.53 -10.97 -13.50
N ALA A 246 -33.15 -10.75 -14.65
CA ALA A 246 -33.73 -9.50 -15.13
C ALA A 246 -35.20 -9.66 -15.54
N SER A 247 -35.89 -10.66 -14.97
CA SER A 247 -37.34 -10.86 -15.10
C SER A 247 -38.14 -9.71 -14.48
N GLY A 248 -39.43 -9.59 -14.82
CA GLY A 248 -40.28 -8.51 -14.31
C GLY A 248 -40.41 -8.47 -12.77
N SER A 249 -40.23 -9.62 -12.10
CA SER A 249 -40.31 -9.74 -10.63
C SER A 249 -39.19 -9.08 -9.86
N VAL A 250 -38.03 -8.82 -10.49
CA VAL A 250 -36.89 -8.20 -9.81
C VAL A 250 -36.88 -6.67 -9.93
N SER A 251 -37.92 -6.05 -10.48
CA SER A 251 -37.98 -4.59 -10.68
C SER A 251 -37.91 -3.79 -9.37
N GLY A 252 -37.33 -2.58 -9.45
CA GLY A 252 -37.25 -1.65 -8.32
C GLY A 252 -36.07 -1.90 -7.37
N LEU A 253 -36.37 -2.08 -6.07
CA LEU A 253 -35.35 -2.22 -5.02
C LEU A 253 -34.50 -3.49 -5.20
N THR A 254 -35.12 -4.59 -5.63
CA THR A 254 -34.43 -5.87 -5.82
C THR A 254 -33.36 -5.77 -6.89
N LEU A 255 -33.65 -5.16 -8.05
CA LEU A 255 -32.65 -4.93 -9.11
C LEU A 255 -31.50 -4.04 -8.62
N LYS A 256 -31.79 -3.03 -7.79
CA LYS A 256 -30.75 -2.19 -7.19
C LYS A 256 -29.84 -3.01 -6.27
N LEU A 257 -30.41 -3.85 -5.40
CA LEU A 257 -29.65 -4.73 -4.52
C LEU A 257 -28.81 -5.72 -5.33
N ILE A 258 -29.38 -6.36 -6.35
CA ILE A 258 -28.65 -7.28 -7.24
C ILE A 258 -27.48 -6.56 -7.89
N ARG A 259 -27.69 -5.35 -8.43
CA ARG A 259 -26.61 -4.57 -9.06
C ARG A 259 -25.49 -4.23 -8.08
N THR A 260 -25.84 -3.82 -6.85
CA THR A 260 -24.85 -3.56 -5.80
C THR A 260 -24.12 -4.84 -5.41
N SER A 261 -24.81 -5.96 -5.21
CA SER A 261 -24.19 -7.24 -4.88
C SER A 261 -23.24 -7.73 -5.97
N VAL A 262 -23.61 -7.62 -7.24
CA VAL A 262 -22.70 -7.96 -8.35
C VAL A 262 -21.47 -7.05 -8.35
N SER A 263 -21.64 -5.75 -8.09
CA SER A 263 -20.51 -4.82 -7.96
C SER A 263 -19.57 -5.22 -6.82
N GLU A 264 -20.10 -5.49 -5.63
CA GLU A 264 -19.30 -5.92 -4.47
C GLU A 264 -18.61 -7.28 -4.72
N MET A 265 -19.26 -8.19 -5.46
CA MET A 265 -18.64 -9.46 -5.86
C MET A 265 -17.47 -9.23 -6.82
N LEU A 266 -17.61 -8.32 -7.80
CA LEU A 266 -16.53 -8.00 -8.73
C LEU A 266 -15.33 -7.35 -8.03
N GLU A 267 -15.54 -6.62 -6.93
CA GLU A 267 -14.44 -6.07 -6.12
C GLU A 267 -13.57 -7.15 -5.44
N THR A 268 -14.06 -8.39 -5.35
CA THR A 268 -13.29 -9.53 -4.81
C THR A 268 -12.46 -10.27 -5.86
N LEU A 269 -12.57 -9.88 -7.13
CA LEU A 269 -11.81 -10.50 -8.22
C LEU A 269 -10.45 -9.83 -8.37
N SER A 270 -9.47 -10.63 -8.78
CA SER A 270 -8.12 -10.21 -9.08
C SER A 270 -7.85 -10.19 -10.59
N ASP A 271 -6.70 -9.64 -11.01
CA ASP A 271 -6.31 -9.58 -12.42
C ASP A 271 -6.11 -10.96 -13.06
N ASP A 272 -5.87 -12.00 -12.25
CA ASP A 272 -5.72 -13.39 -12.69
C ASP A 272 -7.07 -14.13 -12.80
N ASP A 273 -8.18 -13.52 -12.34
CA ASP A 273 -9.51 -14.12 -12.38
C ASP A 273 -10.24 -13.75 -13.68
N TYR A 274 -10.85 -14.75 -14.34
CA TYR A 274 -11.75 -14.49 -15.47
C TYR A 274 -13.19 -14.41 -15.00
N VAL A 275 -13.93 -13.42 -15.51
CA VAL A 275 -15.35 -13.26 -15.20
C VAL A 275 -16.16 -12.92 -16.44
N ASN A 276 -17.35 -13.51 -16.54
CA ASN A 276 -18.37 -13.07 -17.47
C ASN A 276 -19.70 -12.85 -16.73
N VAL A 277 -20.47 -11.85 -17.15
CA VAL A 277 -21.77 -11.52 -16.55
C VAL A 277 -22.84 -11.62 -17.62
N VAL A 278 -23.78 -12.54 -17.43
CA VAL A 278 -24.89 -12.78 -18.34
C VAL A 278 -26.18 -12.49 -17.59
N TYR A 279 -27.13 -11.81 -18.24
CA TYR A 279 -28.46 -11.61 -17.66
C TYR A 279 -29.48 -12.47 -18.40
N VAL A 280 -30.47 -12.96 -17.65
CA VAL A 280 -31.60 -13.75 -18.18
C VAL A 280 -32.87 -13.00 -17.85
N SER A 281 -33.69 -12.72 -18.85
CA SER A 281 -35.02 -12.14 -18.66
C SER A 281 -36.06 -13.13 -19.17
N ILE A 282 -36.93 -13.59 -18.27
CA ILE A 282 -38.08 -14.40 -18.61
C ILE A 282 -39.28 -13.45 -18.60
N ILE A 283 -39.99 -13.40 -19.73
CA ILE A 283 -41.21 -12.60 -19.96
C ILE A 283 -42.38 -13.22 -19.21
#